data_AF-A0A2X2XSU4-F1
#
_entry.id   AF-A0A2X2XSU4-F1
#
_cell.length_a   1.000
_cell.length_b   1.000
_cell.length_c   1.000
_cell.angle_alpha   90.00
_cell.angle_beta   90.00
_cell.angle_gamma   90.00
#
_symmetry.space_group_name_H-M   'P 1'
#
loop_
_entity.id
_entity.type
_entity.pdbx_description
1 polymer ?
#
loop_
_entity_poly.entity_id
_entity_poly.type
_entity_poly.pdbx_seq_one_letter_code
_entity_poly.pdbx_strand_id
1 'polypeptide(L)'
;MLNEVIKQTQSTLSSLINDLNYISGKLNDALDTQNDQHDKIVKLQKIMSTLTGAADVLNKKSNKTQNSALRLKCPVYLDEAKLTSLTREPIKKQFHDFVLSFYEETVIEELRDGSTVEVRKLKIKEGITTPQLEKLATIFEGIGYFKVGDVIKGKITGLFS
;
A
#
# COMPACT_ATOMS: atom_id res chain seq x y z
N MET A 1 9.05 -7.90 8.23
CA MET A 1 9.84 -6.64 8.41
C MET A 1 9.04 -5.39 8.07
N LEU A 2 8.40 -5.28 6.90
CA LEU A 2 7.63 -4.07 6.52
C LEU A 2 6.53 -3.69 7.52
N ASN A 3 5.79 -4.67 8.06
CA ASN A 3 4.76 -4.40 9.08
C ASN A 3 5.34 -3.79 10.37
N GLU A 4 6.53 -4.21 10.80
CA GLU A 4 7.18 -3.64 11.98
C GLU A 4 7.69 -2.22 11.71
N VAL A 5 8.19 -1.94 10.50
CA VAL A 5 8.54 -0.58 10.08
C VAL A 5 7.31 0.33 10.05
N ILE A 6 6.16 -0.17 9.58
CA ILE A 6 4.88 0.57 9.57
C ILE A 6 4.46 0.89 11.01
N LYS A 7 4.44 -0.10 11.90
CA LYS A 7 4.09 0.10 13.32
C LYS A 7 5.00 1.13 14.00
N GLN A 8 6.31 1.01 13.80
CA GLN A 8 7.28 1.96 14.36
C GLN A 8 7.03 3.37 13.83
N THR A 9 6.82 3.52 12.51
CA THR A 9 6.56 4.83 11.90
C THR A 9 5.26 5.46 12.43
N GLN A 10 4.20 4.66 12.61
CA GLN A 10 2.94 5.12 13.21
C GLN A 10 3.12 5.55 14.67
N SER A 11 3.89 4.79 15.46
CA SER A 11 4.21 5.16 16.85
C SER A 11 5.00 6.47 16.91
N THR A 12 6.02 6.65 16.07
CA THR A 12 6.78 7.90 16.00
C THR A 12 5.91 9.09 15.56
N LEU A 13 5.03 8.89 14.58
CA LEU A 13 4.10 9.94 14.14
C LEU A 13 3.14 10.34 15.27
N SER A 14 2.65 9.37 16.05
CA SER A 14 1.80 9.65 17.22
C SER A 14 2.54 10.47 18.27
N SER A 15 3.81 10.14 18.58
CA SER A 15 4.63 10.95 19.48
C SER A 15 4.82 12.38 18.97
N LEU A 16 5.11 12.56 17.67
CA LEU A 16 5.25 13.90 17.08
C LEU A 16 3.97 14.73 17.13
N ILE A 17 2.80 14.11 16.95
CA ILE A 17 1.51 14.80 17.08
C ILE A 17 1.31 15.29 18.51
N ASN A 18 1.66 14.48 19.51
CA ASN A 18 1.61 14.89 20.92
C ASN A 18 2.55 16.08 21.20
N ASP A 19 3.76 16.05 20.64
CA ASP A 19 4.73 17.15 20.77
C ASP A 19 4.22 18.43 20.09
N LEU A 20 3.62 18.32 18.91
CA LEU A 20 3.00 19.45 18.20
C LEU A 20 1.84 20.05 18.98
N ASN A 21 0.98 19.21 19.57
CA ASN A 21 -0.12 19.66 20.43
C ASN A 21 0.41 20.41 21.65
N TYR A 22 1.45 19.86 22.30
CA TYR A 22 2.08 20.49 23.45
C TYR A 22 2.68 21.86 23.10
N ILE A 23 3.44 21.95 22.01
CA ILE A 23 4.06 23.21 21.56
C ILE A 23 3.01 24.23 21.13
N SER A 24 1.94 23.80 20.45
CA SER A 24 0.83 24.68 20.07
C SER A 24 0.16 25.28 21.31
N GLY A 25 -0.05 24.47 22.35
CA GLY A 25 -0.54 24.97 23.65
C GLY A 25 0.42 25.99 24.26
N LYS A 26 1.72 25.71 24.28
CA LYS A 26 2.74 26.65 24.79
C LYS A 26 2.86 27.94 23.99
N LEU A 27 2.61 27.89 22.69
CA LEU A 27 2.59 29.06 21.83
C LEU A 27 1.38 29.94 22.16
N ASN A 28 0.20 29.35 22.31
CA ASN A 28 -1.00 30.07 22.74
C ASN A 28 -0.79 30.72 24.13
N ASP A 29 -0.27 29.97 25.11
CA ASP A 29 0.04 30.52 26.45
C ASP A 29 0.97 31.75 26.37
N ALA A 30 1.97 31.70 25.48
CA ALA A 30 2.96 32.77 25.30
C ALA A 30 2.42 33.98 24.52
N LEU A 31 1.41 33.79 23.67
CA LEU A 31 0.71 34.86 22.96
C LEU A 31 -0.29 35.59 23.88
N ASP A 32 -0.92 34.87 24.81
CA ASP A 32 -1.89 35.43 25.76
C ASP A 32 -1.23 36.23 26.90
N THR A 33 0.08 36.06 27.13
CA THR A 33 0.81 36.83 28.15
C THR A 33 1.34 38.16 27.58
N GLN A 34 0.87 39.29 28.12
CA GLN A 34 1.21 40.70 27.75
C GLN A 34 2.69 41.11 27.90
N ASN A 35 3.63 40.18 28.11
CA ASN A 35 5.03 40.48 28.38
C ASN A 35 5.91 40.14 27.16
N ASP A 36 7.04 40.83 26.99
CA ASP A 36 8.03 40.66 25.89
C ASP A 36 8.60 39.21 25.83
N GLN A 37 7.82 38.26 25.31
CA GLN A 37 8.22 36.87 25.09
C GLN A 37 8.54 36.60 23.61
N HIS A 38 8.87 37.64 22.84
CA HIS A 38 9.12 37.54 21.40
C HIS A 38 10.11 36.42 21.05
N ASP A 39 11.24 36.33 21.76
CA ASP A 39 12.26 35.29 21.54
C ASP A 39 11.71 33.87 21.78
N LYS A 40 10.81 33.70 22.75
CA LYS A 40 10.19 32.42 23.07
C LYS A 40 9.14 32.03 22.03
N ILE A 41 8.37 33.00 21.53
CA ILE A 41 7.41 32.82 20.43
C ILE A 41 8.17 32.38 19.16
N VAL A 42 9.23 33.09 18.79
CA VAL A 42 10.07 32.76 17.63
C VAL A 42 10.69 31.36 17.78
N LYS A 43 11.15 31.01 18.98
CA LYS A 43 11.69 29.67 19.26
C LYS A 43 10.62 28.58 19.10
N LEU A 44 9.42 28.78 19.65
CA LEU A 44 8.32 27.81 19.54
C LEU A 44 7.87 27.63 18.08
N GLN A 45 7.77 28.72 17.32
CA GLN A 45 7.46 28.68 15.88
C GLN A 45 8.51 27.86 15.10
N LYS A 46 9.80 28.05 15.40
CA LYS A 46 10.88 27.29 14.75
C LYS A 46 10.80 25.79 15.07
N ILE A 47 10.50 25.44 16.32
CA ILE A 47 10.34 24.04 16.71
C ILE A 47 9.11 23.44 16.02
N MET A 48 7.97 24.14 16.00
CA MET A 48 6.75 23.70 15.32
C MET A 48 6.98 23.45 13.82
N SER A 49 7.69 24.36 13.15
CA SER A 49 8.08 24.20 11.73
C SER A 49 8.95 22.96 11.52
N THR A 50 9.93 22.74 12.40
CA THR A 50 10.83 21.57 12.33
C THR A 50 10.08 20.26 12.53
N LEU A 51 9.20 20.19 13.54
CA LEU A 51 8.40 18.99 13.82
C LEU A 51 7.40 18.70 12.70
N THR A 52 6.79 19.74 12.12
CA THR A 52 5.88 19.59 10.98
C THR A 52 6.62 19.03 9.76
N GLY A 53 7.84 19.52 9.48
CA GLY A 53 8.69 18.98 8.42
C GLY A 53 9.10 17.52 8.66
N ALA A 54 9.46 17.17 9.90
CA ALA A 54 9.76 15.79 10.27
C ALA A 54 8.55 14.86 10.12
N ALA A 55 7.36 15.32 10.51
CA ALA A 55 6.10 14.60 10.35
C ALA A 55 5.79 14.33 8.86
N ASP A 56 5.99 15.31 7.98
CA ASP A 56 5.80 15.12 6.53
C ASP A 56 6.75 14.05 5.94
N VAL A 57 8.03 14.09 6.31
CA VAL A 57 9.02 13.09 5.87
C VAL A 57 8.64 11.68 6.35
N LEU A 58 8.23 11.54 7.60
CA LEU A 58 7.79 10.26 8.16
C LEU A 58 6.50 9.78 7.50
N ASN A 59 5.56 10.67 7.22
CA ASN A 59 4.32 10.33 6.54
C ASN A 59 4.58 9.81 5.11
N LYS A 60 5.46 10.48 4.36
CA LYS A 60 5.92 10.02 3.04
C LYS A 60 6.58 8.63 3.11
N LYS A 61 7.44 8.40 4.10
CA LYS A 61 8.08 7.10 4.32
C LYS A 61 7.08 6.00 4.69
N SER A 62 6.12 6.32 5.56
CA SER A 62 5.02 5.42 5.94
C SER A 62 4.24 5.01 4.71
N ASN A 63 3.80 5.98 3.91
CA ASN A 63 3.02 5.75 2.71
C ASN A 63 3.78 4.87 1.69
N LYS A 64 5.06 5.14 1.44
CA LYS A 64 5.90 4.31 0.55
C LYS A 64 6.03 2.87 1.06
N THR A 65 6.21 2.69 2.37
CA THR A 65 6.37 1.37 2.99
C THR A 65 5.07 0.58 2.94
N GLN A 66 3.93 1.22 3.24
CA GLN A 66 2.60 0.63 3.13
C GLN A 66 2.28 0.23 1.69
N ASN A 67 2.54 1.12 0.73
CA ASN A 67 2.36 0.83 -0.70
C ASN A 67 3.15 -0.41 -1.11
N SER A 68 4.42 -0.50 -0.71
CA SER A 68 5.29 -1.64 -1.00
C SER A 68 4.75 -2.93 -0.37
N ALA A 69 4.31 -2.88 0.90
CA ALA A 69 3.74 -4.03 1.59
C ALA A 69 2.43 -4.51 0.94
N LEU A 70 1.58 -3.59 0.50
CA LEU A 70 0.33 -3.91 -0.20
C LEU A 70 0.58 -4.49 -1.59
N ARG A 71 1.58 -3.97 -2.33
CA ARG A 71 1.99 -4.56 -3.63
C ARG A 71 2.40 -6.02 -3.49
N LEU A 72 3.06 -6.41 -2.40
CA LEU A 72 3.40 -7.82 -2.15
C LEU A 72 2.19 -8.72 -1.92
N LYS A 73 1.03 -8.15 -1.56
CA LYS A 73 -0.25 -8.87 -1.45
C LYS A 73 -1.00 -8.94 -2.78
N CYS A 74 -0.48 -8.35 -3.85
CA CYS A 74 -1.03 -8.41 -5.19
C CYS A 74 -0.10 -9.24 -6.08
N PRO A 75 -0.64 -10.01 -7.04
CA PRO A 75 0.20 -10.74 -7.97
C PRO A 75 0.93 -9.76 -8.89
N VAL A 76 2.24 -9.94 -9.08
CA VAL A 76 3.03 -9.10 -10.00
C VAL A 76 2.54 -9.30 -11.44
N TYR A 77 2.29 -10.56 -11.79
CA TYR A 77 1.66 -10.96 -13.05
C TYR A 77 0.34 -11.65 -12.73
N LEU A 78 -0.74 -11.16 -13.32
CA LEU A 78 -2.07 -11.69 -13.13
C LEU A 78 -2.28 -12.93 -14.01
N ASP A 79 -2.69 -14.03 -13.39
CA ASP A 79 -3.33 -15.15 -14.08
C ASP A 79 -4.80 -14.81 -14.30
N GLU A 80 -5.13 -14.40 -15.53
CA GLU A 80 -6.48 -14.00 -15.93
C GLU A 80 -7.46 -15.17 -15.84
N ALA A 81 -7.08 -16.36 -16.29
CA ALA A 81 -7.94 -17.54 -16.23
C ALA A 81 -8.33 -17.88 -14.78
N LYS A 82 -7.37 -17.77 -13.86
CA LYS A 82 -7.63 -17.93 -12.43
C LYS A 82 -8.57 -16.85 -11.89
N LEU A 83 -8.34 -15.58 -12.25
CA LEU A 83 -9.22 -14.48 -11.84
C LEU A 83 -10.65 -14.73 -12.33
N THR A 84 -10.84 -15.00 -13.63
CA THR A 84 -12.14 -15.31 -14.23
C THR A 84 -12.82 -16.48 -13.53
N SER A 85 -12.07 -17.53 -13.16
CA SER A 85 -12.61 -18.68 -12.42
C SER A 85 -13.10 -18.31 -11.02
N LEU A 86 -12.40 -17.42 -10.31
CA LEU A 86 -12.76 -17.00 -8.96
C LEU A 86 -13.88 -15.95 -8.92
N THR A 87 -14.15 -15.31 -10.06
CA THR A 87 -15.16 -14.26 -10.20
C THR A 87 -16.29 -14.62 -11.17
N ARG A 88 -16.56 -15.92 -11.39
CA ARG A 88 -17.63 -16.38 -12.31
C ARG A 88 -19.03 -15.94 -11.88
N GLU A 89 -19.24 -15.81 -10.57
CA GLU A 89 -20.53 -15.41 -10.01
C GLU A 89 -20.86 -13.97 -10.42
N PRO A 90 -22.11 -13.65 -10.84
CA PRO A 90 -22.48 -12.31 -11.31
C PRO A 90 -22.14 -11.19 -10.31
N ILE A 91 -22.34 -11.45 -9.02
CA ILE A 91 -22.01 -10.51 -7.93
C ILE A 91 -20.51 -10.23 -7.79
N LYS A 92 -19.65 -11.12 -8.28
CA LYS A 92 -18.18 -10.98 -8.25
C LYS A 92 -17.60 -10.37 -9.52
N LYS A 93 -18.42 -10.19 -10.57
CA LYS A 93 -17.99 -9.59 -11.84
C LYS A 93 -17.45 -8.16 -11.66
N GLN A 94 -18.05 -7.38 -10.78
CA GLN A 94 -17.53 -6.05 -10.44
C GLN A 94 -16.09 -6.09 -9.89
N PHE A 95 -15.71 -7.17 -9.18
CA PHE A 95 -14.36 -7.34 -8.66
C PHE A 95 -13.39 -7.77 -9.76
N HIS A 96 -13.85 -8.56 -10.73
CA HIS A 96 -13.08 -8.92 -11.91
C HIS A 96 -12.63 -7.66 -12.67
N ASP A 97 -13.61 -6.84 -13.07
CA ASP A 97 -13.36 -5.65 -13.90
C ASP A 97 -12.52 -4.63 -13.14
N PHE A 98 -12.79 -4.48 -11.83
CA PHE A 98 -11.97 -3.65 -10.96
C PHE A 98 -10.51 -4.14 -10.91
N VAL A 99 -10.27 -5.42 -10.66
CA VAL A 99 -8.90 -5.98 -10.60
C VAL A 99 -8.19 -5.76 -11.93
N LEU A 100 -8.84 -6.11 -13.05
CA LEU A 100 -8.25 -6.01 -14.39
C LEU A 100 -7.83 -4.58 -14.74
N SER A 101 -8.57 -3.57 -14.26
CA SER A 101 -8.24 -2.15 -14.50
C SER A 101 -6.87 -1.72 -13.95
N PHE A 102 -6.29 -2.46 -13.01
CA PHE A 102 -4.97 -2.20 -12.41
C PHE A 102 -3.83 -2.99 -13.08
N TYR A 103 -4.12 -3.78 -14.11
CA TYR A 103 -3.11 -4.51 -14.86
C TYR A 103 -3.01 -3.99 -16.29
N GLU A 104 -1.84 -4.13 -16.88
CA GLU A 104 -1.54 -3.76 -18.26
C GLU A 104 -0.77 -4.87 -18.94
N GLU A 105 -0.97 -5.03 -20.25
CA GLU A 105 -0.22 -6.00 -21.04
C GLU A 105 1.24 -5.56 -21.16
N THR A 106 2.15 -6.48 -20.89
CA THR A 106 3.59 -6.30 -21.06
C THR A 106 4.16 -7.55 -21.72
N VAL A 107 5.07 -7.34 -22.67
CA VAL A 107 5.87 -8.43 -23.24
C VAL A 107 7.07 -8.62 -22.34
N ILE A 108 7.26 -9.85 -21.84
CA ILE A 108 8.46 -10.21 -21.09
C ILE A 108 9.18 -11.34 -21.80
N GLU A 109 10.51 -11.32 -21.72
CA GLU A 109 11.35 -12.41 -22.16
C GLU A 109 11.42 -13.50 -21.08
N GLU A 110 10.99 -14.71 -21.41
CA GLU A 110 11.15 -15.88 -20.57
C GLU A 110 12.13 -16.87 -21.20
N LEU A 111 13.02 -17.43 -20.39
CA LEU A 111 13.85 -18.55 -20.81
C LEU A 111 12.99 -19.82 -20.75
N ARG A 112 12.68 -20.42 -21.90
CA ARG A 112 12.04 -21.73 -21.99
C ARG A 112 12.92 -22.66 -22.82
N ASP A 113 13.25 -23.82 -22.25
CA ASP A 113 14.05 -24.85 -22.93
C ASP A 113 15.34 -24.31 -23.57
N GLY A 114 16.04 -23.43 -22.85
CA GLY A 114 17.32 -22.83 -23.29
C GLY A 114 17.21 -21.72 -24.33
N SER A 115 16.00 -21.37 -24.77
CA SER A 115 15.75 -20.28 -25.72
C SER A 115 14.95 -19.15 -25.05
N THR A 116 15.30 -17.90 -25.34
CA THR A 116 14.52 -16.73 -24.91
C THR A 116 13.29 -16.61 -25.78
N VAL A 117 12.10 -16.61 -25.18
CA VAL A 117 10.82 -16.47 -25.85
C VAL A 117 10.07 -15.27 -25.27
N GLU A 118 9.53 -14.44 -26.13
CA GLU A 118 8.65 -13.34 -25.74
C GLU A 118 7.26 -13.86 -25.35
N VAL A 119 6.80 -13.53 -24.14
CA VAL A 119 5.51 -13.93 -23.61
C VAL A 119 4.75 -12.68 -23.16
N ARG A 120 3.50 -12.53 -23.62
CA ARG A 120 2.60 -11.49 -23.13
C ARG A 120 2.06 -11.87 -21.75
N LYS A 121 2.16 -10.95 -20.79
CA LYS A 121 1.60 -11.08 -19.45
C LYS A 121 0.91 -9.80 -19.00
N LEU A 122 -0.10 -9.95 -18.16
CA LEU A 122 -0.75 -8.83 -17.46
C LEU A 122 0.07 -8.47 -16.22
N LYS A 123 0.80 -7.36 -16.26
CA LYS A 123 1.61 -6.86 -15.14
C LYS A 123 0.85 -5.79 -14.37
N ILE A 124 1.01 -5.76 -13.05
CA ILE A 124 0.43 -4.69 -12.22
C ILE A 124 1.01 -3.32 -12.62
N LYS A 125 0.13 -2.33 -12.83
CA LYS A 125 0.53 -0.97 -13.22
C LYS A 125 1.42 -0.32 -12.17
N GLU A 126 2.30 0.57 -12.62
CA GLU A 126 3.05 1.46 -11.74
C GLU A 126 2.20 2.67 -11.30
N GLY A 127 2.60 3.34 -10.22
CA GLY A 127 1.94 4.59 -9.77
C GLY A 127 0.58 4.42 -9.07
N ILE A 128 0.14 3.19 -8.77
CA ILE A 128 -1.10 2.95 -8.02
C ILE A 128 -1.00 3.54 -6.60
N THR A 129 -2.00 4.31 -6.20
CA THR A 129 -2.06 4.92 -4.87
C THR A 129 -2.24 3.86 -3.78
N THR A 130 -1.78 4.17 -2.56
CA THR A 130 -1.90 3.24 -1.40
C THR A 130 -3.36 2.84 -1.11
N PRO A 131 -4.36 3.75 -1.10
CA PRO A 131 -5.76 3.35 -0.88
C PRO A 131 -6.31 2.43 -1.98
N GLN A 132 -5.91 2.64 -3.24
CA GLN A 132 -6.30 1.76 -4.35
C GLN A 132 -5.68 0.38 -4.22
N LEU A 133 -4.40 0.30 -3.85
CA LEU A 133 -3.70 -0.97 -3.59
C LEU A 133 -4.28 -1.72 -2.39
N GLU A 134 -4.72 -1.01 -1.35
CA GLU A 134 -5.36 -1.62 -0.19
C GLU A 134 -6.69 -2.27 -0.58
N LYS A 135 -7.52 -1.55 -1.35
CA LYS A 135 -8.75 -2.10 -1.93
C LYS A 135 -8.46 -3.30 -2.83
N LEU A 136 -7.44 -3.22 -3.69
CA LEU A 136 -7.04 -4.30 -4.58
C LEU A 136 -6.59 -5.55 -3.80
N ALA A 137 -5.73 -5.38 -2.79
CA ALA A 137 -5.27 -6.47 -1.92
C ALA A 137 -6.44 -7.12 -1.16
N THR A 138 -7.38 -6.31 -0.67
CA THR A 138 -8.59 -6.78 0.02
C THR A 138 -9.47 -7.62 -0.90
N ILE A 139 -9.62 -7.21 -2.16
CA ILE A 139 -10.35 -7.99 -3.16
C ILE A 139 -9.65 -9.33 -3.42
N PHE A 140 -8.33 -9.35 -3.60
CA PHE A 140 -7.58 -10.60 -3.80
C PHE A 140 -7.72 -11.57 -2.62
N GLU A 141 -7.72 -11.05 -1.39
CA GLU A 141 -7.97 -11.84 -0.19
C GLU A 141 -9.40 -12.36 -0.14
N GLY A 142 -10.38 -11.50 -0.43
CA GLY A 142 -11.81 -11.82 -0.42
C GLY A 142 -12.22 -12.86 -1.47
N ILE A 143 -11.64 -12.79 -2.68
CA ILE A 143 -11.86 -13.82 -3.73
C ILE A 143 -10.99 -15.07 -3.50
N GLY A 144 -10.11 -15.08 -2.50
CA GLY A 144 -9.27 -16.22 -2.17
C GLY A 144 -8.18 -16.50 -3.20
N TYR A 145 -7.69 -15.50 -3.94
CA TYR A 145 -6.76 -15.68 -5.06
C TYR A 145 -5.48 -16.42 -4.69
N PHE A 146 -5.00 -16.26 -3.45
CA PHE A 146 -3.78 -16.90 -2.95
C PHE A 146 -4.03 -18.15 -2.10
N LYS A 147 -5.29 -18.58 -1.92
CA LYS A 147 -5.60 -19.80 -1.17
C LYS A 147 -5.20 -21.02 -2.02
N VAL A 148 -4.17 -21.74 -1.57
CA VAL A 148 -3.53 -22.86 -2.28
C VAL A 148 -4.42 -24.11 -2.40
N GLY A 149 -5.62 -24.11 -1.79
CA GLY A 149 -6.51 -25.27 -1.74
C GLY A 149 -7.37 -25.54 -2.98
N ASP A 150 -7.68 -24.54 -3.82
CA ASP A 150 -8.70 -24.70 -4.87
C ASP A 150 -8.15 -25.01 -6.28
N VAL A 151 -6.84 -24.88 -6.50
CA VAL A 151 -6.23 -25.07 -7.84
C VAL A 151 -5.87 -26.54 -8.11
N ILE A 152 -5.80 -27.38 -7.07
CA ILE A 152 -5.37 -28.78 -7.18
C ILE A 152 -6.56 -29.72 -7.49
N LYS A 153 -7.78 -29.40 -7.07
CA LYS A 153 -8.95 -30.26 -7.31
C LYS A 153 -9.35 -30.39 -8.79
N GLY A 154 -9.05 -29.39 -9.62
CA GLY A 154 -9.40 -29.42 -11.05
C GLY A 154 -8.38 -30.13 -11.96
N LYS A 155 -7.13 -30.31 -11.52
CA LYS A 155 -6.08 -30.96 -12.32
C LYS A 155 -5.95 -32.46 -12.06
N ILE A 156 -6.42 -32.95 -10.91
CA ILE A 156 -6.34 -34.38 -10.58
C ILE A 156 -7.50 -35.17 -11.19
N THR A 157 -8.68 -34.56 -11.38
CA THR A 157 -9.83 -35.24 -12.00
C THR A 157 -9.66 -35.55 -13.49
N GLY A 158 -8.72 -34.90 -14.19
CA GLY A 158 -8.40 -35.18 -15.60
C GLY A 158 -7.27 -36.20 -15.81
N LEU A 159 -6.62 -36.69 -14.74
CA LEU A 159 -5.54 -37.67 -14.83
C LEU A 159 -5.98 -39.10 -14.44
N PHE A 160 -7.23 -39.27 -14.00
CA PHE A 160 -7.81 -40.56 -13.62
C PHE A 160 -9.19 -40.82 -14.24
N SER A 161 -9.50 -40.22 -15.39
CA SER A 161 -10.69 -40.56 -16.18
C SER A 161 -10.34 -40.93 -17.60
#